data_AF-A0A7L7VNQ4-F1
#
_entry.id   AF-A0A7L7VNQ4-F1
#
_cell.length_a   1.000
_cell.length_b   1.000
_cell.length_c   1.000
_cell.angle_alpha   90.00
_cell.angle_beta   90.00
_cell.angle_gamma   90.00
#
_symmetry.space_group_name_H-M   'P 1'
#
loop_
_entity.id
_entity.type
_entity.pdbx_description
1 polymer ?
#
loop_
_entity_poly.entity_id
_entity_poly.type
_entity_poly.pdbx_seq_one_letter_code
_entity_poly.pdbx_strand_id
1 'polypeptide(L)'
;MDFFETFMVPFKWLVSAVMVWFHDALSSIGMPAASGWTWTLSIIALVVIIRAALIPVFLKQVNAQRRMRLLQPDLKRLQDKYKGRSDPQSRQAMAQEQMALYKEHGTNPFSACLPMLIQVPFFFALFQVLSGITSAAGRGQGIGAMSHGQVVQFDQSSIVGATLSASVLHGGQGDPAAVAVLTVLMILVMTAAQFITQRRIMARSMPEDAPDNPLVRQQRIILYALPIVFGVGGILFPIGVLIYWTTTNLWTMAQQFFVK
;
A
#
# COMPACT_ATOMS: atom_id res chain seq x y z
N MET A 1 14.68 22.59 5.42
CA MET A 1 13.98 21.33 5.09
C MET A 1 14.09 20.43 6.31
N ASP A 2 12.99 19.83 6.75
CA ASP A 2 13.00 18.85 7.86
C ASP A 2 13.73 17.56 7.41
N PHE A 3 14.29 16.80 8.36
CA PHE A 3 14.98 15.53 8.12
C PHE A 3 14.15 14.58 7.26
N PHE A 4 12.85 14.49 7.53
CA PHE A 4 11.93 13.64 6.79
C PHE A 4 11.86 14.03 5.30
N GLU A 5 11.77 15.33 4.99
CA GLU A 5 11.73 15.80 3.60
C GLU A 5 13.04 15.47 2.87
N THR A 6 14.18 15.70 3.51
CA THR A 6 15.50 15.36 2.96
C THR A 6 15.62 13.85 2.68
N PHE A 7 15.12 13.01 3.60
CA PHE A 7 15.10 11.56 3.44
C PHE A 7 14.18 11.12 2.28
N MET A 8 13.07 11.83 2.03
CA MET A 8 12.13 11.53 0.94
C MET A 8 12.60 11.96 -0.45
N VAL A 9 13.52 12.93 -0.57
CA VAL A 9 14.04 13.43 -1.87
C VAL A 9 14.44 12.31 -2.84
N PRO A 10 15.32 11.34 -2.49
CA PRO A 10 15.73 10.30 -3.42
C PRO A 10 14.55 9.42 -3.86
N PHE A 11 13.59 9.14 -2.98
CA PHE A 11 12.41 8.35 -3.31
C PHE A 11 11.47 9.11 -4.26
N LYS A 12 11.25 10.41 -4.02
CA LYS A 12 10.44 11.28 -4.91
C LYS A 12 11.07 11.35 -6.29
N TRP A 13 12.38 11.57 -6.35
CA TRP A 13 13.11 11.59 -7.62
C TRP A 13 13.00 10.25 -8.34
N LEU A 14 13.23 9.13 -7.66
CA LEU A 14 13.14 7.79 -8.25
C LEU A 14 11.73 7.49 -8.79
N VAL A 15 10.69 7.73 -7.99
CA VAL A 15 9.30 7.47 -8.37
C VAL A 15 8.90 8.31 -9.58
N SER A 16 9.19 9.61 -9.56
CA SER A 16 8.90 10.50 -10.68
C SER A 16 9.72 10.16 -11.92
N ALA A 17 10.99 9.76 -11.78
CA ALA A 17 11.84 9.37 -12.90
C ALA A 17 11.32 8.11 -13.59
N VAL A 18 10.93 7.09 -12.82
CA VAL A 18 10.33 5.87 -13.38
C VAL A 18 9.00 6.18 -14.08
N MET A 19 8.17 7.05 -13.50
CA MET A 19 6.93 7.48 -14.15
C MET A 19 7.20 8.19 -15.49
N VAL A 20 8.12 9.15 -15.51
CA VAL A 20 8.51 9.87 -16.73
C VAL A 20 9.05 8.89 -17.76
N TRP A 21 9.94 7.97 -17.38
CA TRP A 21 10.50 6.98 -18.29
C TRP A 21 9.42 6.13 -18.96
N PHE A 22 8.45 5.62 -18.20
CA PHE A 22 7.34 4.85 -18.78
C PHE A 22 6.41 5.71 -19.63
N HIS A 23 6.16 6.95 -19.22
CA HIS A 23 5.34 7.88 -20.00
C HIS A 23 5.99 8.20 -21.36
N ASP A 24 7.29 8.49 -21.37
CA ASP A 24 8.07 8.74 -22.58
C ASP A 24 8.15 7.49 -23.46
N ALA A 25 8.36 6.31 -22.86
CA ALA A 25 8.36 5.04 -23.58
C ALA A 25 7.01 4.76 -24.26
N LEU A 26 5.89 4.94 -23.54
CA LEU A 26 4.54 4.79 -24.09
C LEU A 26 4.26 5.82 -25.19
N SER A 27 4.76 7.04 -25.02
CA SER A 27 4.64 8.09 -26.04
C SER A 27 5.45 7.74 -27.30
N SER A 28 6.64 7.16 -27.14
CA SER A 28 7.50 6.75 -28.26
C SER A 28 6.89 5.65 -29.14
N ILE A 29 6.02 4.82 -28.56
CA ILE A 29 5.30 3.76 -29.29
C ILE A 29 3.93 4.21 -29.83
N GLY A 30 3.64 5.52 -29.78
CA GLY A 30 2.49 6.13 -30.45
C GLY A 30 1.33 6.56 -29.55
N MET A 31 1.44 6.43 -28.21
CA MET A 31 0.42 6.99 -27.32
C MET A 31 0.53 8.53 -27.26
N PRO A 32 -0.59 9.28 -27.26
CA PRO A 32 -0.52 10.72 -27.09
C PRO A 32 0.03 11.10 -25.71
N ALA A 33 1.12 11.86 -25.66
CA ALA A 33 1.77 12.26 -24.40
C ALA A 33 0.83 13.01 -23.45
N ALA A 34 -0.07 13.85 -24.00
CA ALA A 34 -1.05 14.60 -23.21
C ALA A 34 -2.25 13.76 -22.74
N SER A 35 -2.37 12.50 -23.16
CA SER A 35 -3.48 11.63 -22.76
C SER A 35 -3.37 11.23 -21.29
N GLY A 36 -4.47 11.33 -20.56
CA GLY A 36 -4.57 10.80 -19.20
C GLY A 36 -4.32 9.28 -19.14
N TRP A 37 -4.58 8.55 -20.23
CA TRP A 37 -4.29 7.11 -20.30
C TRP A 37 -2.78 6.83 -20.31
N THR A 38 -1.97 7.66 -20.96
CA THR A 38 -0.50 7.51 -20.97
C THR A 38 0.06 7.67 -19.56
N TRP A 39 -0.40 8.70 -18.83
CA TRP A 39 -0.02 8.90 -17.42
C TRP A 39 -0.57 7.81 -16.49
N THR A 40 -1.80 7.34 -16.72
CA THR A 40 -2.41 6.23 -15.97
C THR A 40 -1.61 4.95 -16.11
N LEU A 41 -1.24 4.57 -17.34
CA LEU A 41 -0.41 3.39 -17.59
C LEU A 41 1.00 3.54 -17.02
N SER A 42 1.56 4.74 -17.04
CA SER A 42 2.84 5.03 -16.36
C SER A 42 2.78 4.77 -14.85
N ILE A 43 1.70 5.20 -14.17
CA ILE A 43 1.48 4.91 -12.74
C ILE A 43 1.33 3.39 -12.51
N ILE A 44 0.57 2.70 -13.37
CA ILE A 44 0.39 1.24 -13.28
C ILE A 44 1.74 0.52 -13.46
N ALA A 45 2.54 0.94 -14.43
CA ALA A 45 3.85 0.36 -14.72
C ALA A 45 4.84 0.58 -13.56
N LEU A 46 4.83 1.77 -12.93
CA LEU A 46 5.55 2.04 -11.69
C LEU A 46 5.19 1.03 -10.59
N VAL A 47 3.89 0.76 -10.38
CA VAL A 47 3.45 -0.23 -9.37
C VAL A 47 4.00 -1.61 -9.72
N VAL A 48 3.83 -2.03 -10.97
CA VAL A 48 4.27 -3.35 -11.44
C VAL A 48 5.77 -3.53 -11.28
N ILE A 49 6.59 -2.55 -11.66
CA ILE A 49 8.06 -2.67 -11.58
C ILE A 49 8.55 -2.70 -10.13
N ILE A 50 8.03 -1.82 -9.26
CA ILE A 50 8.38 -1.82 -7.83
C ILE A 50 7.96 -3.14 -7.20
N ARG A 51 6.73 -3.60 -7.48
CA ARG A 51 6.21 -4.83 -6.90
C ARG A 51 6.93 -6.07 -7.42
N ALA A 52 7.30 -6.12 -8.69
CA ALA A 52 8.11 -7.19 -9.27
C ALA A 52 9.50 -7.25 -8.59
N ALA A 53 10.17 -6.11 -8.41
CA ALA A 53 11.45 -6.04 -7.71
C ALA A 53 11.35 -6.50 -6.23
N LEU A 54 10.20 -6.31 -5.59
CA LEU A 54 9.95 -6.71 -4.20
C LEU A 54 9.47 -8.17 -4.06
N ILE A 55 9.28 -8.93 -5.14
CA ILE A 55 8.86 -10.35 -5.06
C ILE A 55 9.77 -11.18 -4.15
N PRO A 56 11.13 -11.12 -4.25
CA PRO A 56 12.00 -11.95 -3.39
C PRO A 56 11.83 -11.61 -1.91
N VAL A 57 11.66 -10.33 -1.58
CA VAL A 57 11.43 -9.87 -0.20
C VAL A 57 10.07 -10.35 0.29
N PHE A 58 9.04 -10.26 -0.54
CA PHE A 58 7.71 -10.76 -0.23
C PHE A 58 7.73 -12.27 0.03
N LEU A 59 8.42 -13.08 -0.79
CA LEU A 59 8.52 -14.52 -0.57
C LEU A 59 9.18 -14.84 0.79
N LYS A 60 10.22 -14.09 1.16
CA LYS A 60 10.84 -14.19 2.50
C LYS A 60 9.84 -13.84 3.62
N GLN A 61 9.01 -12.82 3.42
CA GLN A 61 7.96 -12.44 4.38
C GLN A 61 6.90 -13.54 4.52
N VAL A 62 6.40 -14.10 3.42
CA VAL A 62 5.40 -15.20 3.45
C VAL A 62 5.96 -16.41 4.20
N ASN A 63 7.23 -16.76 3.96
CA ASN A 63 7.91 -17.82 4.70
C ASN A 63 8.01 -17.51 6.20
N ALA A 64 8.32 -16.26 6.57
CA ALA A 64 8.33 -15.84 7.97
C ALA A 64 6.95 -15.94 8.63
N GLN A 65 5.89 -15.52 7.93
CA GLN A 65 4.50 -15.68 8.39
C GLN A 65 4.11 -17.15 8.54
N ARG A 66 4.58 -18.03 7.64
CA ARG A 66 4.37 -19.48 7.75
C ARG A 66 5.03 -20.06 9.00
N ARG A 67 6.29 -19.69 9.29
CA ARG A 67 6.96 -20.11 10.54
C ARG A 67 6.22 -19.62 11.79
N MET A 68 5.73 -18.39 11.77
CA MET A 68 4.91 -17.85 12.87
C MET A 68 3.62 -18.65 13.08
N ARG A 69 2.98 -19.13 12.00
CA ARG A 69 1.82 -20.02 12.10
C ARG A 69 2.15 -21.35 12.78
N LEU A 70 3.30 -21.95 12.44
CA LEU A 70 3.76 -23.18 13.08
C LEU A 70 4.06 -23.00 14.56
N LEU A 71 4.38 -21.78 15.01
CA LEU A 71 4.65 -21.45 16.41
C LEU A 71 3.38 -21.15 17.24
N GLN A 72 2.23 -20.94 16.61
CA GLN A 72 0.97 -20.66 17.31
C GLN A 72 0.62 -21.65 18.43
N PRO A 73 0.76 -22.99 18.28
CA PRO A 73 0.45 -23.91 19.38
C PRO A 73 1.33 -23.69 20.62
N ASP A 74 2.62 -23.41 20.44
CA ASP A 74 3.54 -23.18 21.56
C ASP A 74 3.29 -21.82 22.22
N LEU A 75 2.95 -20.80 21.43
CA LEU A 75 2.48 -19.52 21.95
C LEU A 75 1.18 -19.67 22.76
N LYS A 76 0.27 -20.55 22.33
CA LYS A 76 -0.97 -20.85 23.07
C LYS A 76 -0.66 -21.54 24.40
N ARG A 77 0.23 -22.54 24.41
CA ARG A 77 0.69 -23.20 25.65
C ARG A 77 1.33 -22.20 26.61
N LEU A 78 2.15 -21.29 26.10
CA LEU A 78 2.75 -20.22 26.90
C LEU A 78 1.67 -19.28 27.47
N GLN A 79 0.68 -18.88 26.67
CA GLN A 79 -0.43 -18.05 27.16
C GLN A 79 -1.24 -18.77 28.24
N ASP A 80 -1.52 -20.06 28.07
CA ASP A 80 -2.24 -20.88 29.04
C ASP A 80 -1.44 -21.04 30.36
N LYS A 81 -0.10 -21.21 30.29
CA LYS A 81 0.79 -21.28 31.48
C LYS A 81 0.70 -20.05 32.38
N TYR A 82 0.47 -18.88 31.80
CA TYR A 82 0.39 -17.60 32.52
C TYR A 82 -1.05 -17.07 32.65
N LYS A 83 -2.05 -17.83 32.23
CA LYS A 83 -3.46 -17.42 32.28
C LYS A 83 -3.87 -17.12 33.73
N GLY A 84 -4.53 -15.98 33.94
CA GLY A 84 -4.95 -15.51 35.26
C GLY A 84 -3.86 -14.80 36.08
N ARG A 85 -2.58 -14.79 35.63
CA ARG A 85 -1.50 -14.03 36.28
C ARG A 85 -1.44 -12.61 35.73
N SER A 86 -1.75 -11.63 36.57
CA SER A 86 -1.80 -10.21 36.17
C SER A 86 -0.71 -9.36 36.81
N ASP A 87 0.14 -9.96 37.64
CA ASP A 87 1.26 -9.27 38.29
C ASP A 87 2.32 -8.80 37.28
N PRO A 88 2.97 -7.65 37.52
CA PRO A 88 4.00 -7.12 36.62
C PRO A 88 5.14 -8.10 36.32
N GLN A 89 5.53 -8.90 37.31
CA GLN A 89 6.60 -9.89 37.17
C GLN A 89 6.22 -11.03 36.21
N SER A 90 5.01 -11.58 36.34
CA SER A 90 4.50 -12.63 35.44
C SER A 90 4.37 -12.13 34.00
N ARG A 91 3.96 -10.88 33.79
CA ARG A 91 3.91 -10.29 32.44
C ARG A 91 5.31 -10.15 31.83
N GLN A 92 6.29 -9.72 32.63
CA GLN A 92 7.68 -9.64 32.19
C GLN A 92 8.25 -11.03 31.87
N ALA A 93 8.01 -12.02 32.74
CA ALA A 93 8.44 -13.40 32.52
C ALA A 93 7.81 -14.01 31.27
N MET A 94 6.50 -13.81 31.05
CA MET A 94 5.82 -14.24 29.83
C MET A 94 6.44 -13.60 28.59
N ALA A 95 6.72 -12.29 28.62
CA ALA A 95 7.34 -11.59 27.48
C ALA A 95 8.76 -12.12 27.19
N GLN A 96 9.54 -12.42 28.22
CA GLN A 96 10.88 -13.02 28.08
C GLN A 96 10.82 -14.43 27.52
N GLU A 97 9.96 -15.30 28.06
CA GLU A 97 9.76 -16.67 27.53
C GLU A 97 9.23 -16.64 26.09
N GLN A 98 8.33 -15.71 25.77
CA GLN A 98 7.83 -15.54 24.41
C GLN A 98 8.96 -15.15 23.44
N MET A 99 9.85 -14.23 23.85
CA MET A 99 11.01 -13.85 23.05
C MET A 99 12.03 -14.98 22.92
N ALA A 100 12.26 -15.76 23.98
CA ALA A 100 13.10 -16.95 23.94
C ALA A 100 12.55 -17.99 22.97
N LEU A 101 11.24 -18.24 23.00
CA LEU A 101 10.53 -19.13 22.09
C LEU A 101 10.68 -18.65 20.63
N TYR A 102 10.52 -17.35 20.35
CA TYR A 102 10.79 -16.82 19.01
C TYR A 102 12.23 -17.10 18.55
N LYS A 103 13.21 -16.91 19.44
CA LYS A 103 14.64 -17.12 19.15
C LYS A 103 14.96 -18.60 18.92
N GLU A 104 14.42 -19.50 19.72
CA GLU A 104 14.61 -20.96 19.60
C GLU A 104 14.07 -21.48 18.25
N HIS A 105 12.90 -20.99 17.82
CA HIS A 105 12.32 -21.34 16.53
C HIS A 105 12.86 -20.51 15.34
N GLY A 106 13.90 -19.70 15.55
CA GLY A 106 14.54 -18.91 14.50
C GLY A 106 13.60 -17.93 13.78
N THR A 107 12.58 -17.42 14.49
CA THR A 107 11.57 -16.51 13.94
C THR A 107 11.56 -15.18 14.70
N ASN A 108 11.09 -14.11 14.07
CA ASN A 108 11.00 -12.79 14.69
C ASN A 108 9.69 -12.10 14.27
N PRO A 109 8.87 -11.56 15.19
CA PRO A 109 7.67 -10.80 14.85
C PRO A 109 7.90 -9.68 13.83
N PHE A 110 9.05 -8.99 13.85
CA PHE A 110 9.37 -7.92 12.90
C PHE A 110 9.61 -8.40 11.47
N SER A 111 10.02 -9.65 11.28
CA SER A 111 10.21 -10.21 9.93
C SER A 111 8.89 -10.35 9.17
N ALA A 112 7.75 -10.37 9.88
CA ALA A 112 6.43 -10.44 9.28
C ALA A 112 5.90 -9.08 8.78
N CYS A 113 6.45 -7.94 9.24
CA CYS A 113 6.03 -6.59 8.81
C CYS A 113 7.00 -5.92 7.82
N LEU A 114 8.15 -6.55 7.53
CA LEU A 114 9.23 -5.99 6.73
C LEU A 114 8.80 -5.33 5.39
N PRO A 115 7.97 -5.94 4.54
CA PRO A 115 7.62 -5.28 3.27
C PRO A 115 6.63 -4.13 3.43
N MET A 116 5.89 -4.03 4.52
CA MET A 116 5.14 -2.81 4.81
C MET A 116 6.12 -1.65 5.02
N LEU A 117 7.20 -1.87 5.78
CA LEU A 117 8.22 -0.85 6.02
C LEU A 117 8.93 -0.41 4.74
N ILE A 118 9.23 -1.36 3.84
CA ILE A 118 9.86 -1.04 2.55
C ILE A 118 8.89 -0.27 1.64
N GLN A 119 7.59 -0.59 1.66
CA GLN A 119 6.59 0.06 0.80
C GLN A 119 6.28 1.51 1.22
N VAL A 120 6.33 1.81 2.52
CA VAL A 120 5.94 3.11 3.09
C VAL A 120 6.66 4.30 2.45
N PRO A 121 8.01 4.30 2.29
CA PRO A 121 8.74 5.37 1.59
C PRO A 121 8.26 5.61 0.15
N PHE A 122 8.01 4.54 -0.63
CA PHE A 122 7.56 4.67 -2.02
C PHE A 122 6.14 5.23 -2.10
N PHE A 123 5.26 4.81 -1.18
CA PHE A 123 3.91 5.38 -1.10
C PHE A 123 3.96 6.87 -0.77
N PHE A 124 4.71 7.29 0.26
CA PHE A 124 4.81 8.71 0.61
C PHE A 124 5.45 9.53 -0.50
N ALA A 125 6.48 9.01 -1.16
CA ALA A 125 7.10 9.67 -2.30
C ALA A 125 6.10 9.89 -3.43
N LEU A 126 5.35 8.85 -3.84
CA LEU A 126 4.33 8.99 -4.88
C LEU A 126 3.21 9.94 -4.44
N PHE A 127 2.73 9.81 -3.21
CA PHE A 127 1.69 10.67 -2.67
C PHE A 127 2.11 12.14 -2.69
N GLN A 128 3.33 12.46 -2.26
CA GLN A 128 3.87 13.82 -2.30
C GLN A 128 4.06 14.33 -3.73
N VAL A 129 4.47 13.45 -4.66
CA VAL A 129 4.58 13.82 -6.08
C VAL A 129 3.20 14.18 -6.64
N LEU A 130 2.24 13.25 -6.58
CA LEU A 130 0.93 13.39 -7.20
C LEU A 130 0.07 14.48 -6.55
N SER A 131 0.08 14.57 -5.21
CA SER A 131 -0.67 15.61 -4.49
C SER A 131 -0.03 17.00 -4.63
N GLY A 132 1.25 17.05 -5.01
CA GLY A 132 1.96 18.31 -5.25
C GLY A 132 1.72 18.91 -6.64
N ILE A 133 1.16 18.14 -7.59
CA ILE A 133 1.13 18.52 -9.01
C ILE A 133 0.41 19.84 -9.25
N THR A 134 -0.82 20.00 -8.78
CA THR A 134 -1.60 21.23 -9.01
C THR A 134 -0.91 22.47 -8.43
N SER A 135 -0.29 22.33 -7.25
CA SER A 135 0.48 23.42 -6.63
C SER A 135 1.76 23.76 -7.39
N ALA A 136 2.46 22.77 -7.95
CA ALA A 136 3.68 22.99 -8.72
C ALA A 136 3.38 23.55 -10.11
N ALA A 137 2.31 23.08 -10.76
CA ALA A 137 1.81 23.62 -12.03
C ALA A 137 1.49 25.12 -11.90
N GLY A 138 0.74 25.51 -10.85
CA GLY A 138 0.41 26.92 -10.60
C GLY A 138 1.61 27.82 -10.27
N ARG A 139 2.74 27.23 -9.85
CA ARG A 139 3.99 27.95 -9.50
C ARG A 139 5.05 27.89 -10.60
N GLY A 140 4.79 27.24 -11.73
CA GLY A 140 5.80 27.10 -12.78
C GLY A 140 6.95 26.13 -12.43
N GLN A 141 6.72 25.18 -11.53
CA GLN A 141 7.76 24.30 -10.97
C GLN A 141 7.61 22.85 -11.43
N GLY A 142 8.75 22.14 -11.55
CA GLY A 142 8.78 20.69 -11.68
C GLY A 142 8.67 19.97 -10.32
N ILE A 143 8.54 18.63 -10.34
CA ILE A 143 8.54 17.81 -9.12
C ILE A 143 9.43 16.58 -9.33
N GLY A 144 10.49 16.46 -8.53
CA GLY A 144 11.46 15.36 -8.66
C GLY A 144 12.11 15.41 -10.04
N ALA A 145 11.93 14.35 -10.84
CA ALA A 145 12.40 14.28 -12.22
C ALA A 145 11.38 14.80 -13.25
N MET A 146 10.13 15.10 -12.86
CA MET A 146 9.15 15.69 -13.77
C MET A 146 9.49 17.16 -14.05
N SER A 147 9.65 17.49 -15.33
CA SER A 147 9.76 18.88 -15.76
C SER A 147 8.47 19.65 -15.50
N HIS A 148 8.55 20.99 -15.45
CA HIS A 148 7.37 21.84 -15.35
C HIS A 148 6.32 21.52 -16.44
N GLY A 149 6.75 21.30 -17.68
CA GLY A 149 5.84 20.94 -18.78
C GLY A 149 5.10 19.63 -18.54
N GLN A 150 5.78 18.61 -18.00
CA GLN A 150 5.17 17.33 -17.64
C GLN A 150 4.21 17.46 -16.45
N VAL A 151 4.54 18.31 -15.46
CA VAL A 151 3.64 18.60 -14.33
C VAL A 151 2.34 19.24 -14.83
N VAL A 152 2.43 20.26 -15.69
CA VAL A 152 1.25 20.90 -16.29
C VAL A 152 0.46 19.91 -17.16
N GLN A 153 1.17 19.11 -17.97
CA GLN A 153 0.53 18.09 -18.80
C GLN A 153 -0.23 17.06 -17.96
N PHE A 154 0.34 16.60 -16.84
CA PHE A 154 -0.34 15.71 -15.92
C PHE A 154 -1.56 16.38 -15.29
N ASP A 155 -1.42 17.62 -14.80
CA ASP A 155 -2.49 18.37 -14.12
C ASP A 155 -3.72 18.62 -15.02
N GLN A 156 -3.52 18.68 -16.33
CA GLN A 156 -4.59 18.86 -17.32
C GLN A 156 -5.11 17.54 -17.91
N SER A 157 -4.43 16.42 -17.63
CA SER A 157 -4.78 15.13 -18.21
C SER A 157 -5.97 14.49 -17.49
N SER A 158 -6.90 13.94 -18.28
CA SER A 158 -8.11 13.30 -17.75
C SER A 158 -8.35 11.92 -18.35
N ILE A 159 -9.01 11.07 -17.57
CA ILE A 159 -9.55 9.78 -17.99
C ILE A 159 -11.05 9.77 -17.70
N VAL A 160 -11.86 9.44 -18.71
CA VAL A 160 -13.32 9.37 -18.56
C VAL A 160 -13.91 10.67 -17.94
N GLY A 161 -13.35 11.83 -18.30
CA GLY A 161 -13.75 13.15 -17.78
C GLY A 161 -13.18 13.54 -16.41
N ALA A 162 -12.51 12.62 -15.71
CA ALA A 162 -11.89 12.86 -14.41
C ALA A 162 -10.39 13.19 -14.55
N THR A 163 -9.98 14.36 -14.08
CA THR A 163 -8.58 14.80 -14.09
C THR A 163 -7.75 14.03 -13.07
N LEU A 164 -6.53 13.65 -13.44
CA LEU A 164 -5.68 12.79 -12.61
C LEU A 164 -5.23 13.45 -11.30
N SER A 165 -5.06 14.77 -11.27
CA SER A 165 -4.70 15.53 -10.07
C SER A 165 -5.88 15.92 -9.19
N ALA A 166 -7.13 15.77 -9.68
CA ALA A 166 -8.33 16.17 -8.96
C ALA A 166 -8.72 15.15 -7.88
N SER A 167 -9.34 15.63 -6.80
CA SER A 167 -9.95 14.81 -5.74
C SER A 167 -11.37 15.26 -5.46
N VAL A 168 -12.17 14.42 -4.79
CA VAL A 168 -13.55 14.75 -4.45
C VAL A 168 -13.63 15.90 -3.45
N LEU A 169 -12.75 15.91 -2.45
CA LEU A 169 -12.81 16.90 -1.36
C LEU A 169 -12.05 18.20 -1.64
N HIS A 170 -10.93 18.15 -2.36
CA HIS A 170 -10.11 19.35 -2.62
C HIS A 170 -10.35 19.95 -4.01
N GLY A 171 -11.23 19.33 -4.81
CA GLY A 171 -11.51 19.74 -6.17
C GLY A 171 -10.31 19.53 -7.10
N GLY A 172 -10.37 20.17 -8.26
CA GLY A 172 -9.35 20.12 -9.30
C GLY A 172 -9.92 20.62 -10.62
N GLN A 173 -9.12 20.58 -11.68
CA GLN A 173 -9.63 20.85 -13.03
C GLN A 173 -10.54 19.70 -13.50
N GLY A 174 -11.46 19.94 -14.43
CA GLY A 174 -12.31 18.91 -15.03
C GLY A 174 -13.71 18.78 -14.41
N ASP A 175 -14.43 17.70 -14.76
CA ASP A 175 -15.81 17.47 -14.33
C ASP A 175 -15.86 16.86 -12.91
N PRO A 176 -16.41 17.57 -11.91
CA PRO A 176 -16.52 17.06 -10.54
C PRO A 176 -17.36 15.78 -10.44
N ALA A 177 -18.38 15.62 -11.30
CA ALA A 177 -19.21 14.44 -11.29
C ALA A 177 -18.43 13.21 -11.79
N ALA A 178 -17.66 13.37 -12.88
CA ALA A 178 -16.77 12.32 -13.37
C ALA A 178 -15.72 11.92 -12.32
N VAL A 179 -15.10 12.89 -11.63
CA VAL A 179 -14.15 12.63 -10.54
C VAL A 179 -14.80 11.84 -9.40
N ALA A 180 -16.00 12.22 -8.98
CA ALA A 180 -16.73 11.53 -7.92
C ALA A 180 -17.09 10.09 -8.31
N VAL A 181 -17.64 9.89 -9.51
CA VAL A 181 -18.03 8.56 -10.01
C VAL A 181 -16.81 7.65 -10.11
N LEU A 182 -15.71 8.13 -10.70
CA LEU A 182 -14.49 7.35 -10.83
C LEU A 182 -13.89 7.03 -9.46
N THR A 183 -13.86 7.99 -8.54
CA THR A 183 -13.38 7.78 -7.17
C THR A 183 -14.16 6.67 -6.46
N VAL A 184 -15.49 6.71 -6.50
CA VAL A 184 -16.34 5.68 -5.88
C VAL A 184 -16.10 4.32 -6.51
N LEU A 185 -16.03 4.23 -7.85
CA LEU A 185 -15.74 2.99 -8.56
C LEU A 185 -14.40 2.39 -8.09
N MET A 186 -13.35 3.20 -8.00
CA MET A 186 -12.02 2.76 -7.59
C MET A 186 -11.98 2.32 -6.12
N ILE A 187 -12.66 3.05 -5.24
CA ILE A 187 -12.81 2.66 -3.82
C ILE A 187 -13.48 1.29 -3.73
N LEU A 188 -14.56 1.05 -4.48
CA LEU A 188 -15.26 -0.24 -4.48
C LEU A 188 -14.34 -1.37 -4.98
N VAL A 189 -13.63 -1.17 -6.09
CA VAL A 189 -12.71 -2.17 -6.67
C VAL A 189 -11.57 -2.47 -5.70
N MET A 190 -10.90 -1.45 -5.17
CA MET A 190 -9.75 -1.63 -4.29
C MET A 190 -10.16 -2.24 -2.94
N THR A 191 -11.34 -1.89 -2.43
CA THR A 191 -11.91 -2.48 -1.20
C THR A 191 -12.27 -3.93 -1.42
N ALA A 192 -12.92 -4.28 -2.53
CA ALA A 192 -13.23 -5.67 -2.88
C ALA A 192 -11.95 -6.52 -3.01
N ALA A 193 -10.94 -6.03 -3.75
CA ALA A 193 -9.67 -6.72 -3.92
C ALA A 193 -8.96 -6.96 -2.58
N GLN A 194 -8.93 -5.94 -1.72
CA GLN A 194 -8.30 -6.05 -0.40
C GLN A 194 -9.11 -6.96 0.53
N PHE A 195 -10.43 -6.90 0.51
CA PHE A 195 -11.31 -7.76 1.31
C PHE A 195 -11.11 -9.23 0.94
N ILE A 196 -11.09 -9.55 -0.36
CA ILE A 196 -10.81 -10.92 -0.86
C ILE A 196 -9.43 -11.39 -0.40
N THR A 197 -8.43 -10.52 -0.51
CA THR A 197 -7.05 -10.80 -0.08
C THR A 197 -6.99 -11.11 1.42
N GLN A 198 -7.58 -10.26 2.27
CA GLN A 198 -7.59 -10.44 3.72
C GLN A 198 -8.36 -11.69 4.14
N ARG A 199 -9.52 -11.94 3.53
CA ARG A 199 -10.31 -13.14 3.81
C ARG A 199 -9.52 -14.43 3.52
N ARG A 200 -8.69 -14.43 2.47
CA ARG A 200 -7.80 -15.56 2.14
C ARG A 200 -6.67 -15.72 3.13
N ILE A 201 -6.03 -14.62 3.53
CA ILE A 201 -4.98 -14.66 4.56
C ILE A 201 -5.56 -15.24 5.85
N MET A 202 -6.74 -14.79 6.27
CA MET A 202 -7.46 -15.32 7.44
C MET A 202 -7.78 -16.81 7.28
N ALA A 203 -8.38 -17.22 6.15
CA ALA A 203 -8.72 -18.61 5.91
C ALA A 203 -7.49 -19.54 5.95
N ARG A 204 -6.31 -19.06 5.54
CA ARG A 204 -5.04 -19.81 5.64
C ARG A 204 -4.35 -19.70 7.01
N SER A 205 -4.82 -18.82 7.90
CA SER A 205 -4.17 -18.52 9.18
C SER A 205 -4.98 -18.97 10.40
N MET A 206 -6.16 -19.57 10.20
CA MET A 206 -7.06 -20.04 11.24
C MET A 206 -6.79 -21.51 11.61
N PRO A 207 -6.40 -21.80 12.86
CA PRO A 207 -6.68 -23.08 13.50
C PRO A 207 -8.17 -23.12 13.90
N GLU A 208 -8.85 -24.25 13.69
CA GLU A 208 -10.31 -24.38 13.82
C GLU A 208 -10.87 -24.10 15.25
N ASP A 209 -10.02 -24.00 16.29
CA ASP A 209 -10.46 -24.11 17.69
C ASP A 209 -10.09 -22.93 18.63
N ALA A 210 -10.01 -21.68 18.15
CA ALA A 210 -9.74 -20.55 19.06
C ALA A 210 -10.30 -19.18 18.61
N PRO A 211 -11.61 -18.90 18.82
CA PRO A 211 -12.15 -17.55 18.66
C PRO A 211 -11.46 -16.48 19.54
N ASP A 212 -10.76 -16.89 20.60
CA ASP A 212 -10.00 -16.01 21.51
C ASP A 212 -8.53 -15.79 21.16
N ASN A 213 -8.02 -16.33 20.05
CA ASN A 213 -6.64 -16.07 19.66
C ASN A 213 -6.43 -14.57 19.34
N PRO A 214 -5.53 -13.85 20.06
CA PRO A 214 -5.29 -12.42 19.83
C PRO A 214 -4.93 -12.07 18.38
N LEU A 215 -4.22 -12.96 17.68
CA LEU A 215 -3.84 -12.76 16.28
C LEU A 215 -5.05 -12.80 15.34
N VAL A 216 -5.98 -13.73 15.57
CA VAL A 216 -7.22 -13.86 14.77
C VAL A 216 -8.12 -12.65 15.01
N ARG A 217 -8.23 -12.19 16.27
CA ARG A 217 -8.95 -10.97 16.61
C ARG A 217 -8.37 -9.75 15.91
N GLN A 218 -7.03 -9.61 15.92
CA GLN A 218 -6.34 -8.52 15.22
C GLN A 218 -6.61 -8.52 13.71
N GLN A 219 -6.53 -9.69 13.06
CA GLN A 219 -6.83 -9.81 11.62
C GLN A 219 -8.30 -9.47 11.31
N ARG A 220 -9.24 -9.88 12.17
CA ARG A 220 -10.66 -9.56 12.01
C ARG A 220 -10.93 -8.06 12.11
N ILE A 221 -10.27 -7.36 13.04
CA ILE A 221 -10.37 -5.89 13.15
C ILE A 221 -9.87 -5.26 11.85
N ILE A 222 -8.72 -5.70 11.33
CA ILE A 222 -8.16 -5.18 10.07
C ILE A 222 -9.14 -5.39 8.91
N LEU A 223 -9.75 -6.58 8.80
CA LEU A 223 -10.71 -6.90 7.73
C LEU A 223 -11.88 -5.91 7.66
N TYR A 224 -12.44 -5.53 8.81
CA TYR A 224 -13.60 -4.62 8.87
C TYR A 224 -13.21 -3.14 8.93
N ALA A 225 -12.03 -2.80 9.43
CA ALA A 225 -11.54 -1.43 9.43
C ALA A 225 -11.14 -0.96 8.02
N LEU A 226 -10.59 -1.85 7.19
CA LEU A 226 -10.06 -1.50 5.86
C LEU A 226 -11.09 -0.83 4.92
N PRO A 227 -12.33 -1.34 4.76
CA PRO A 227 -13.35 -0.65 3.96
C PRO A 227 -13.63 0.78 4.41
N ILE A 228 -13.59 1.04 5.72
CA ILE A 228 -13.81 2.38 6.28
C ILE A 228 -12.62 3.29 5.94
N VAL A 229 -11.40 2.78 6.11
CA VAL A 229 -10.17 3.52 5.77
C VAL A 229 -10.13 3.87 4.29
N PHE A 230 -10.50 2.95 3.39
CA PHE A 230 -10.56 3.26 1.96
C PHE A 230 -11.74 4.14 1.58
N GLY A 231 -12.89 4.02 2.24
CA GLY A 231 -14.03 4.90 2.03
C GLY A 231 -13.70 6.36 2.38
N VAL A 232 -13.16 6.60 3.58
CA VAL A 232 -12.80 7.95 4.05
C VAL A 232 -11.52 8.44 3.37
N GLY A 233 -10.51 7.59 3.26
CA GLY A 233 -9.25 7.93 2.63
C GLY A 233 -9.43 8.21 1.14
N GLY A 234 -10.13 7.35 0.41
CA GLY A 234 -10.21 7.43 -1.04
C GLY A 234 -10.79 8.74 -1.57
N ILE A 235 -11.75 9.36 -0.86
CA ILE A 235 -12.34 10.64 -1.26
C ILE A 235 -11.40 11.85 -1.03
N LEU A 236 -10.38 11.70 -0.17
CA LEU A 236 -9.41 12.75 0.14
C LEU A 236 -8.31 12.87 -0.93
N PHE A 237 -8.05 11.79 -1.67
CA PHE A 237 -6.86 11.69 -2.50
C PHE A 237 -7.13 11.94 -3.99
N PRO A 238 -6.13 12.45 -4.73
CA PRO A 238 -6.22 12.58 -6.19
C PRO A 238 -6.45 11.25 -6.90
N ILE A 239 -7.11 11.29 -8.06
CA ILE A 239 -7.33 10.12 -8.92
C ILE A 239 -6.02 9.35 -9.19
N GLY A 240 -4.91 10.04 -9.44
CA GLY A 240 -3.60 9.42 -9.64
C GLY A 240 -3.16 8.53 -8.47
N VAL A 241 -3.42 8.96 -7.23
CA VAL A 241 -3.12 8.18 -6.02
C VAL A 241 -4.05 6.98 -5.92
N LEU A 242 -5.32 7.13 -6.29
CA LEU A 242 -6.28 6.02 -6.33
C LEU A 242 -5.89 4.98 -7.38
N ILE A 243 -5.34 5.40 -8.52
CA ILE A 243 -4.84 4.47 -9.57
C ILE A 243 -3.75 3.60 -8.97
N TYR A 244 -2.80 4.21 -8.28
CA TYR A 244 -1.74 3.49 -7.59
C TYR A 244 -2.28 2.50 -6.56
N TRP A 245 -3.21 2.92 -5.69
CA TRP A 245 -3.76 2.03 -4.67
C TRP A 245 -4.58 0.88 -5.25
N THR A 246 -5.42 1.18 -6.23
CA THR A 246 -6.23 0.16 -6.90
C THR A 246 -5.33 -0.89 -7.54
N THR A 247 -4.32 -0.46 -8.29
CA THR A 247 -3.33 -1.33 -8.93
C THR A 247 -2.56 -2.15 -7.90
N THR A 248 -2.16 -1.50 -6.79
CA THR A 248 -1.45 -2.15 -5.69
C THR A 248 -2.28 -3.26 -5.02
N ASN A 249 -3.57 -3.01 -4.79
CA ASN A 249 -4.48 -3.98 -4.18
C ASN A 249 -4.79 -5.13 -5.14
N LEU A 250 -4.99 -4.85 -6.43
CA LEU A 250 -5.16 -5.87 -7.46
C LEU A 250 -3.91 -6.75 -7.61
N TRP A 251 -2.72 -6.13 -7.64
CA TRP A 251 -1.45 -6.86 -7.64
C TRP A 251 -1.35 -7.77 -6.41
N THR A 252 -1.60 -7.24 -5.22
CA THR A 252 -1.50 -8.01 -3.97
C THR A 252 -2.48 -9.18 -3.98
N MET A 253 -3.71 -8.96 -4.44
CA MET A 253 -4.69 -10.01 -4.62
C MET A 253 -4.17 -11.09 -5.56
N ALA A 254 -3.72 -10.73 -6.77
CA ALA A 254 -3.13 -11.66 -7.74
C ALA A 254 -1.94 -12.43 -7.16
N GLN A 255 -1.04 -11.76 -6.47
CA GLN A 255 0.13 -12.37 -5.84
C GLN A 255 -0.25 -13.43 -4.81
N GLN A 256 -1.32 -13.23 -4.02
CA GLN A 256 -1.83 -14.24 -3.07
C GLN A 256 -2.47 -15.46 -3.76
N PHE A 257 -2.89 -15.35 -5.02
CA PHE A 257 -3.34 -16.52 -5.79
C PHE A 257 -2.17 -17.43 -6.18
N PHE A 258 -1.04 -16.84 -6.59
CA PHE A 258 0.12 -17.59 -7.07
C PHE A 258 1.03 -18.09 -5.95
N VAL A 259 1.16 -17.33 -4.87
CA VAL A 259 1.99 -17.71 -3.71
C VAL A 259 1.13 -18.50 -2.72
N LYS A 260 1.45 -19.80 -2.57
CA LYS A 260 0.76 -20.73 -1.66
C LYS A 260 1.33 -20.65 -0.24
#